data_AF-A0A164K9H4-F1
#
_entry.id   AF-A0A164K9H4-F1
#
_cell.length_a   1.000
_cell.length_b   1.000
_cell.length_c   1.000
_cell.angle_alpha   90.00
_cell.angle_beta   90.00
_cell.angle_gamma   90.00
#
_symmetry.space_group_name_H-M   'P 1'
#
loop_
_entity.id
_entity.type
_entity.pdbx_description
1 polymer ?
#
loop_
_entity_poly.entity_id
_entity_poly.type
_entity_poly.pdbx_seq_one_letter_code
_entity_poly.pdbx_strand_id
1 'polypeptide(L)'
;MEQLLDSHAGGPMPSSVRQKDNRNSMFSSISWSPKLYPAVALFVDLDLLPGLKNELILRNAVFKGKIDSVTQILKKPGSNKGHVKIFFNNLETRDLALLAERSGVVLIAKTTATLRLFVAPPPLAVVNALSPTAQETEWVPRKSAPIARGPMRPVNLRHAKAASASLAEVVLENNLGIILIQKPYARNFDSPTLVDIPPGYVAFHSLDRDHAYGAVILVRLSLAVSCRAVFRSSLNHVAAVGLHSCGKTFRFISMYVRPSCHDSSTVFRSVFRSLLTPLAVIGVDSNAKSSLWNSVTTDRKGMDLEEILLVYKLNVLNRNRNELDFLPSGTSFLDITLGTDDIVTPRWFFPTIPSLSDHPFIYFEIMRSTQPCSAPLLKAPSPKLPHLTK
;
A
#
# COMPACT_ATOMS: atom_id res chain seq x y z
N MET A 1 -54.86 -33.19 -41.07
CA MET A 1 -54.97 -34.65 -41.24
C MET A 1 -54.15 -35.25 -40.11
N GLU A 2 -54.76 -35.40 -38.93
CA GLU A 2 -55.39 -36.66 -38.47
C GLU A 2 -54.31 -37.76 -38.36
N GLN A 3 -53.74 -38.03 -37.18
CA GLN A 3 -54.24 -38.88 -36.07
C GLN A 3 -54.66 -40.30 -36.48
N LEU A 4 -54.53 -41.23 -35.50
CA LEU A 4 -54.77 -42.68 -35.47
C LEU A 4 -53.49 -43.52 -35.71
N LEU A 5 -53.04 -44.47 -34.86
CA LEU A 5 -53.66 -45.19 -33.74
C LEU A 5 -52.60 -45.80 -32.80
N ASP A 6 -52.97 -45.90 -31.52
CA ASP A 6 -52.39 -46.74 -30.48
C ASP A 6 -52.57 -48.25 -30.74
N SER A 7 -51.68 -49.08 -30.16
CA SER A 7 -52.11 -50.26 -29.40
C SER A 7 -51.00 -50.83 -28.51
N HIS A 8 -51.30 -50.94 -27.21
CA HIS A 8 -50.56 -51.67 -26.19
C HIS A 8 -50.56 -53.19 -26.37
N ALA A 9 -49.49 -53.86 -25.94
CA ALA A 9 -49.56 -55.18 -25.28
C ALA A 9 -48.29 -55.42 -24.45
N GLY A 10 -48.45 -55.61 -23.14
CA GLY A 10 -47.40 -56.02 -22.22
C GLY A 10 -47.29 -57.54 -22.09
N GLY A 11 -46.09 -58.02 -21.76
CA GLY A 11 -45.76 -59.39 -21.39
C GLY A 11 -44.37 -59.46 -20.71
N PRO A 12 -44.10 -60.45 -19.83
CA PRO A 12 -43.33 -60.24 -18.60
C PRO A 12 -41.80 -60.50 -18.68
N MET A 13 -41.10 -59.95 -17.69
CA MET A 13 -39.66 -60.05 -17.39
C MET A 13 -39.11 -61.49 -17.33
N PRO A 14 -37.80 -61.65 -17.60
CA PRO A 14 -36.98 -62.35 -16.63
C PRO A 14 -35.69 -61.60 -16.25
N SER A 15 -35.44 -61.60 -14.95
CA SER A 15 -34.22 -61.20 -14.26
C SER A 15 -33.02 -62.09 -14.60
N SER A 16 -31.84 -61.46 -14.58
CA SER A 16 -30.47 -62.02 -14.60
C SER A 16 -29.84 -62.24 -15.97
N VAL A 17 -28.91 -61.36 -16.34
CA VAL A 17 -27.48 -61.67 -16.53
C VAL A 17 -26.71 -60.38 -16.29
N ARG A 18 -25.94 -60.34 -15.19
CA ARG A 18 -24.86 -59.37 -14.99
C ARG A 18 -23.79 -59.70 -16.04
N GLN A 19 -23.56 -58.80 -16.99
CA GLN A 19 -22.31 -58.78 -17.73
C GLN A 19 -21.70 -57.39 -17.69
N LYS A 20 -20.41 -57.42 -17.38
CA LYS A 20 -19.60 -56.39 -16.77
C LYS A 20 -18.80 -55.74 -17.89
N ASP A 21 -19.35 -54.69 -18.50
CA ASP A 21 -18.59 -53.89 -19.46
C ASP A 21 -17.82 -52.78 -18.75
N ASN A 22 -16.57 -53.13 -18.50
CA ASN A 22 -15.50 -52.37 -17.90
C ASN A 22 -15.10 -51.22 -18.83
N ARG A 23 -15.78 -50.07 -18.75
CA ARG A 23 -15.22 -48.78 -19.19
C ARG A 23 -14.73 -48.00 -17.98
N ASN A 24 -13.47 -48.23 -17.63
CA ASN A 24 -12.67 -47.31 -16.86
C ASN A 24 -12.71 -45.93 -17.53
N SER A 25 -13.38 -44.96 -16.90
CA SER A 25 -13.21 -43.53 -17.18
C SER A 25 -13.08 -42.80 -15.84
N MET A 26 -11.85 -42.82 -15.34
CA MET A 26 -11.07 -41.80 -14.59
C MET A 26 -11.72 -40.55 -13.94
N PHE A 27 -12.99 -40.54 -13.59
CA PHE A 27 -13.62 -39.43 -12.87
C PHE A 27 -14.51 -39.91 -11.73
N SER A 28 -13.88 -40.53 -10.72
CA SER A 28 -14.48 -40.68 -9.40
C SER A 28 -13.42 -40.41 -8.34
N SER A 29 -13.74 -39.52 -7.40
CA SER A 29 -12.96 -39.01 -6.27
C SER A 29 -11.93 -37.92 -6.58
N ILE A 30 -12.38 -36.74 -7.01
CA ILE A 30 -11.70 -35.51 -6.58
C ILE A 30 -12.07 -35.33 -5.11
N SER A 31 -11.18 -35.76 -4.20
CA SER A 31 -11.28 -35.38 -2.81
C SER A 31 -11.14 -33.87 -2.74
N TRP A 32 -12.23 -33.18 -2.39
CA TRP A 32 -12.14 -31.76 -2.08
C TRP A 32 -11.24 -31.64 -0.85
N SER A 33 -10.05 -31.08 -1.04
CA SER A 33 -9.20 -30.74 0.09
C SER A 33 -9.97 -29.74 0.96
N PRO A 34 -10.06 -29.96 2.28
CA PRO A 34 -10.77 -29.05 3.16
C PRO A 34 -10.16 -27.66 3.02
N LYS A 35 -11.00 -26.66 2.76
CA LYS A 35 -10.58 -25.27 2.59
C LYS A 35 -10.02 -24.76 3.92
N LEU A 36 -8.70 -24.53 3.96
CA LEU A 36 -8.01 -24.01 5.15
C LEU A 36 -7.86 -22.50 5.08
N TYR A 37 -7.94 -21.86 6.25
CA TYR A 37 -7.88 -20.43 6.44
C TYR A 37 -6.64 -20.07 7.26
N PRO A 38 -5.57 -19.57 6.63
CA PRO A 38 -4.32 -19.32 7.34
C PRO A 38 -4.35 -18.01 8.14
N ALA A 39 -3.68 -18.01 9.29
CA ALA A 39 -3.21 -16.83 10.01
C ALA A 39 -1.70 -16.96 10.25
N VAL A 40 -1.01 -15.84 10.44
CA VAL A 40 0.45 -15.83 10.70
C VAL A 40 0.71 -15.27 12.08
N ALA A 41 1.46 -16.02 12.88
CA ALA A 41 2.02 -15.55 14.14
C ALA A 41 3.51 -15.25 13.93
N LEU A 42 3.92 -14.07 14.37
CA LEU A 42 5.28 -13.54 14.18
C LEU A 42 6.09 -13.70 15.47
N PHE A 43 7.42 -13.78 15.31
CA PHE A 43 8.40 -13.84 16.40
C PHE A 43 8.16 -14.94 17.43
N VAL A 44 7.58 -16.05 16.98
CA VAL A 44 7.33 -17.25 17.78
C VAL A 44 8.66 -17.90 18.08
N ASP A 45 8.87 -18.26 19.36
CA ASP A 45 9.98 -19.12 19.74
C ASP A 45 9.77 -20.50 19.11
N LEU A 46 10.65 -20.88 18.16
CA LEU A 46 10.48 -22.08 17.36
C LEU A 46 10.66 -23.36 18.18
N ASP A 47 11.30 -23.30 19.36
CA ASP A 47 11.35 -24.43 20.29
C ASP A 47 9.95 -24.82 20.81
N LEU A 48 9.01 -23.87 20.80
CA LEU A 48 7.62 -24.11 21.22
C LEU A 48 6.75 -24.66 20.09
N LEU A 49 7.25 -24.69 18.84
CA LEU A 49 6.47 -25.11 17.67
C LEU A 49 5.82 -26.50 17.82
N PRO A 50 6.51 -27.54 18.35
CA PRO A 50 5.91 -28.87 18.53
C PRO A 50 4.67 -28.88 19.45
N GLY A 51 4.62 -27.98 20.43
CA GLY A 51 3.52 -27.86 21.39
C GLY A 51 2.52 -26.76 21.08
N LEU A 52 2.83 -25.86 20.14
CA LEU A 52 2.10 -24.61 19.94
C LEU A 52 0.62 -24.84 19.63
N LYS A 53 0.29 -25.78 18.75
CA LYS A 53 -1.12 -26.12 18.43
C LYS A 53 -1.91 -26.49 19.69
N ASN A 54 -1.35 -27.33 20.55
CA ASN A 54 -2.01 -27.80 21.77
C ASN A 54 -2.15 -26.66 22.78
N GLU A 55 -1.13 -25.81 22.90
CA GLU A 55 -1.16 -24.65 23.78
C GLU A 55 -2.22 -23.62 23.35
N LEU A 56 -2.33 -23.36 22.04
CA LEU A 56 -3.36 -22.50 21.46
C LEU A 56 -4.78 -22.99 21.80
N ILE A 57 -5.00 -24.31 21.70
CA ILE A 57 -6.28 -24.95 22.02
C ILE A 57 -6.56 -24.95 23.52
N LEU A 58 -5.55 -25.25 24.34
CA LEU A 58 -5.68 -25.32 25.80
C LEU A 58 -6.13 -23.98 26.38
N ARG A 59 -5.57 -22.88 25.88
CA ARG A 59 -5.86 -21.54 26.37
C ARG A 59 -7.10 -20.89 25.76
N ASN A 60 -7.53 -21.41 24.62
CA ASN A 60 -8.67 -20.87 23.89
C ASN A 60 -9.57 -22.04 23.50
N ALA A 61 -10.50 -22.38 24.40
CA ALA A 61 -11.44 -23.48 24.18
C ALA A 61 -12.20 -23.35 22.84
N VAL A 62 -12.42 -22.11 22.38
CA VAL A 62 -13.03 -21.78 21.08
C VAL A 62 -12.25 -22.35 19.88
N PHE A 63 -10.95 -22.61 20.02
CA PHE A 63 -10.09 -23.18 18.98
C PHE A 63 -10.03 -24.72 18.99
N LYS A 64 -10.64 -25.38 19.98
CA LYS A 64 -10.67 -26.85 20.08
C LYS A 64 -11.32 -27.46 18.84
N GLY A 65 -10.56 -28.30 18.12
CA GLY A 65 -11.01 -28.93 16.87
C GLY A 65 -11.07 -27.98 15.66
N LYS A 66 -10.58 -26.73 15.79
CA LYS A 66 -10.67 -25.71 14.73
C LYS A 66 -9.32 -25.30 14.12
N ILE A 67 -8.21 -25.70 14.74
CA ILE A 67 -6.86 -25.56 14.19
C ILE A 67 -6.49 -26.88 13.52
N ASP A 68 -6.25 -26.83 12.22
CA ASP A 68 -5.79 -27.95 11.40
C ASP A 68 -4.31 -28.23 11.64
N SER A 69 -3.45 -27.23 11.41
CA SER A 69 -2.00 -27.38 11.48
C SER A 69 -1.30 -26.07 11.83
N VAL A 70 -0.06 -26.18 12.33
CA VAL A 70 0.84 -25.04 12.57
C VAL A 70 2.18 -25.36 11.94
N THR A 71 2.64 -24.51 11.03
CA THR A 71 3.86 -24.74 10.25
C THR A 71 4.79 -23.55 10.35
N GLN A 72 6.07 -23.78 10.60
CA GLN A 72 7.08 -22.74 10.45
C GLN A 72 7.16 -22.28 8.99
N ILE A 73 7.24 -20.97 8.78
CA ILE A 73 7.42 -20.37 7.45
C ILE A 73 8.77 -19.64 7.33
N LEU A 74 9.33 -19.15 8.44
CA LEU A 74 10.59 -18.44 8.45
C LEU A 74 11.31 -18.65 9.79
N LYS A 75 12.63 -18.84 9.76
CA LYS A 75 13.51 -18.73 10.93
C LYS A 75 14.37 -17.49 10.79
N LYS A 76 14.43 -16.67 11.83
CA LYS A 76 15.29 -15.48 11.84
C LYS A 76 16.77 -15.93 11.91
N PRO A 77 17.67 -15.44 11.03
CA PRO A 77 19.10 -15.72 11.13
C PRO A 77 19.67 -15.29 12.49
N GLY A 78 20.44 -16.17 13.12
CA GLY A 78 21.06 -15.89 14.44
C GLY A 78 20.09 -15.81 15.62
N SER A 79 18.84 -16.27 15.48
CA SER A 79 17.84 -16.28 16.56
C SER A 79 16.98 -17.55 16.51
N ASN A 80 16.43 -17.95 17.66
CA ASN A 80 15.43 -19.03 17.70
C ASN A 80 13.99 -18.56 17.42
N LYS A 81 13.82 -17.27 17.14
CA LYS A 81 12.51 -16.72 16.76
C LYS A 81 12.24 -16.96 15.28
N GLY A 82 10.98 -17.18 14.96
CA GLY A 82 10.52 -17.38 13.59
C GLY A 82 9.07 -17.00 13.40
N HIS A 83 8.60 -17.15 12.18
CA HIS A 83 7.20 -16.96 11.83
C HIS A 83 6.56 -18.33 11.65
N VAL A 84 5.33 -18.46 12.11
CA VAL A 84 4.54 -19.68 11.98
C VAL A 84 3.20 -19.34 11.35
N LYS A 85 2.73 -20.23 10.48
CA LYS A 85 1.43 -20.16 9.84
C LYS A 85 0.52 -21.17 10.51
N ILE A 86 -0.61 -20.68 11.02
CA ILE A 86 -1.64 -21.47 11.70
C ILE A 86 -2.78 -21.62 10.70
N PHE A 87 -3.14 -22.85 10.38
CA PHE A 87 -4.25 -23.15 9.49
C PHE A 87 -5.50 -23.46 10.30
N PHE A 88 -6.55 -22.68 10.11
CA PHE A 88 -7.86 -22.94 10.67
C PHE A 88 -8.73 -23.68 9.66
N ASN A 89 -9.59 -24.57 10.13
CA ASN A 89 -10.59 -25.23 9.28
C ASN A 89 -11.86 -24.38 9.06
N ASN A 90 -11.95 -23.23 9.74
CA ASN A 90 -13.11 -22.35 9.73
C ASN A 90 -12.66 -20.87 9.66
N LEU A 91 -13.28 -20.12 8.74
CA LEU A 91 -13.01 -18.70 8.47
C LEU A 91 -13.30 -17.80 9.68
N GLU A 92 -14.46 -17.97 10.29
CA GLU A 92 -14.93 -17.18 11.43
C GLU A 92 -14.01 -17.37 12.65
N THR A 93 -13.49 -18.57 12.85
CA THR A 93 -12.54 -18.85 13.94
C THR A 93 -11.17 -18.21 13.71
N ARG A 94 -10.68 -18.22 12.45
CA ARG A 94 -9.49 -17.44 12.09
C ARG A 94 -9.72 -15.96 12.39
N ASP A 95 -10.87 -15.42 12.00
CA ASP A 95 -11.18 -14.00 12.18
C ASP A 95 -11.32 -13.63 13.66
N LEU A 96 -11.93 -14.49 14.48
CA LEU A 96 -11.93 -14.35 15.93
C LEU A 96 -10.51 -14.36 16.52
N ALA A 97 -9.62 -15.22 16.02
CA ALA A 97 -8.21 -15.26 16.44
C ALA A 97 -7.45 -13.98 16.06
N LEU A 98 -7.81 -13.34 14.94
CA LEU A 98 -7.24 -12.07 14.49
C LEU A 98 -7.82 -10.86 15.23
N LEU A 99 -9.06 -10.95 15.72
CA LEU A 99 -9.81 -9.87 16.39
C LEU A 99 -9.72 -9.92 17.93
N ALA A 100 -8.98 -10.88 18.48
CA ALA A 100 -8.92 -11.27 19.89
C ALA A 100 -8.53 -10.16 20.89
N GLU A 101 -8.07 -9.00 20.45
CA GLU A 101 -7.80 -7.86 21.34
C GLU A 101 -9.06 -7.22 21.96
N ARG A 102 -10.27 -7.46 21.40
CA ARG A 102 -11.52 -6.89 21.94
C ARG A 102 -12.30 -7.80 22.89
N SER A 103 -11.95 -9.07 23.00
CA SER A 103 -12.78 -10.09 23.67
C SER A 103 -12.05 -10.92 24.74
N GLY A 104 -10.83 -10.52 25.15
CA GLY A 104 -10.11 -11.18 26.25
C GLY A 104 -9.52 -12.55 25.92
N VAL A 105 -9.41 -12.88 24.64
CA VAL A 105 -8.82 -14.14 24.14
C VAL A 105 -7.30 -13.94 24.04
N VAL A 106 -6.59 -14.15 25.14
CA VAL A 106 -5.14 -13.90 25.20
C VAL A 106 -4.36 -15.14 24.70
N LEU A 107 -3.68 -14.98 23.56
CA LEU A 107 -2.68 -15.92 23.07
C LEU A 107 -1.38 -15.80 23.90
N ILE A 108 -1.38 -16.34 25.12
CA ILE A 108 -0.18 -16.43 25.97
C ILE A 108 0.49 -17.78 25.71
N ALA A 109 1.73 -17.84 25.26
CA ALA A 109 2.60 -18.98 25.55
C ALA A 109 3.64 -18.48 26.58
N LYS A 110 3.71 -19.08 27.77
CA LYS A 110 4.84 -18.84 28.70
C LYS A 110 6.04 -19.62 28.12
N THR A 111 7.21 -19.06 27.89
CA THR A 111 7.98 -18.08 28.68
C THR A 111 8.68 -17.02 27.78
N THR A 112 8.73 -15.78 28.28
CA THR A 112 9.48 -14.59 27.81
C THR A 112 9.21 -13.93 26.44
N ALA A 113 8.12 -14.25 25.73
CA ALA A 113 7.61 -13.33 24.71
C ALA A 113 6.07 -13.36 24.62
N THR A 114 5.43 -12.22 24.87
CA THR A 114 4.02 -12.01 24.54
C THR A 114 3.84 -12.23 23.04
N LEU A 115 3.02 -13.21 22.64
CA LEU A 115 2.60 -13.37 21.25
C LEU A 115 1.60 -12.25 20.95
N ARG A 116 2.13 -11.08 20.57
CA ARG A 116 1.34 -9.89 20.26
C ARG A 116 0.81 -10.01 18.84
N LEU A 117 -0.47 -10.34 18.72
CA LEU A 117 -1.26 -9.79 17.61
C LEU A 117 -1.56 -8.34 18.01
N PHE A 118 -1.02 -7.38 17.27
CA PHE A 118 -1.06 -5.96 17.62
C PHE A 118 -2.35 -5.27 17.13
N VAL A 119 -3.06 -4.57 18.02
CA VAL A 119 -3.88 -3.37 17.75
C VAL A 119 -3.72 -2.33 18.89
N ALA A 120 -2.64 -1.56 18.87
CA ALA A 120 -2.67 -0.20 19.41
C ALA A 120 -3.01 0.77 18.27
N PRO A 121 -3.81 1.84 18.47
CA PRO A 121 -3.99 2.86 17.45
C PRO A 121 -2.70 3.70 17.38
N PRO A 122 -1.89 3.63 16.32
CA PRO A 122 -0.76 4.53 16.20
C PRO A 122 -1.27 5.91 15.72
N PRO A 123 -0.49 6.99 15.93
CA PRO A 123 -0.63 8.17 15.08
C PRO A 123 -0.69 7.75 13.60
N LEU A 124 -1.46 8.47 12.78
CA LEU A 124 -1.58 8.19 11.35
C LEU A 124 -0.21 8.39 10.68
N ALA A 125 0.59 7.32 10.63
CA ALA A 125 1.81 7.25 9.86
C ALA A 125 1.43 7.08 8.39
N VAL A 126 1.85 8.05 7.58
CA VAL A 126 1.69 8.08 6.13
C VAL A 126 3.05 7.86 5.49
N VAL A 127 3.09 7.03 4.46
CA VAL A 127 4.31 6.84 3.66
C VAL A 127 4.09 7.28 2.24
N ASN A 128 5.02 8.09 1.72
CA ASN A 128 5.15 8.33 0.29
C ASN A 128 6.12 7.29 -0.29
N ALA A 129 5.66 6.47 -1.23
CA ALA A 129 6.43 5.38 -1.82
C ALA A 129 6.38 5.41 -3.35
N LEU A 130 7.51 5.13 -3.98
CA LEU A 130 7.68 5.17 -5.43
C LEU A 130 8.20 3.84 -5.96
N SER A 131 7.79 3.49 -7.18
CA SER A 131 8.41 2.42 -7.97
C SER A 131 9.23 3.00 -9.14
N PRO A 132 10.28 2.29 -9.62
CA PRO A 132 11.29 2.87 -10.47
C PRO A 132 10.84 3.23 -11.89
N THR A 133 11.60 4.16 -12.44
CA THR A 133 11.48 4.73 -13.79
C THR A 133 11.97 3.75 -14.87
N ALA A 134 11.21 3.56 -15.95
CA ALA A 134 11.77 3.07 -17.21
C ALA A 134 12.58 4.22 -17.83
N GLN A 135 13.86 4.02 -18.11
CA GLN A 135 14.64 4.98 -18.89
C GLN A 135 14.00 5.12 -20.28
N GLU A 136 13.56 6.33 -20.64
CA GLU A 136 13.31 6.69 -22.04
C GLU A 136 14.66 6.70 -22.75
N THR A 137 14.97 5.64 -23.50
CA THR A 137 16.08 5.67 -24.45
C THR A 137 15.60 6.35 -25.74
N GLU A 138 16.25 7.47 -26.03
CA GLU A 138 16.17 8.19 -27.30
C GLU A 138 16.47 7.23 -28.47
N TRP A 139 15.50 7.05 -29.36
CA TRP A 139 15.65 6.18 -30.53
C TRP A 139 16.50 6.89 -31.59
N VAL A 140 17.80 6.58 -31.64
CA VAL A 140 18.69 6.99 -32.73
C VAL A 140 18.83 5.82 -33.70
N PRO A 141 18.43 5.93 -34.98
CA PRO A 141 18.58 4.84 -35.93
C PRO A 141 20.05 4.72 -36.35
N ARG A 142 20.69 3.58 -36.06
CA ARG A 142 21.98 3.21 -36.67
C ARG A 142 21.83 2.10 -37.68
N LYS A 143 22.46 2.34 -38.83
CA LYS A 143 22.64 1.41 -39.95
C LYS A 143 23.55 0.22 -39.56
N SER A 144 23.10 -0.97 -39.94
CA SER A 144 23.82 -2.16 -40.42
C SER A 144 25.07 -2.74 -39.70
N ALA A 145 24.97 -4.06 -39.42
CA ALA A 145 26.00 -5.13 -39.33
C ALA A 145 26.38 -5.64 -37.91
N PRO A 146 26.96 -6.87 -37.76
CA PRO A 146 26.22 -8.13 -37.64
C PRO A 146 26.46 -8.90 -36.31
N ILE A 147 25.66 -9.95 -36.14
CA ILE A 147 25.46 -10.79 -34.95
C ILE A 147 26.72 -11.57 -34.52
N ALA A 148 27.10 -11.47 -33.24
CA ALA A 148 27.92 -12.45 -32.54
C ALA A 148 27.16 -12.97 -31.31
N ARG A 149 27.02 -14.29 -31.21
CA ARG A 149 26.27 -15.01 -30.17
C ARG A 149 27.11 -15.09 -28.88
N GLY A 150 26.68 -14.38 -27.84
CA GLY A 150 26.99 -14.69 -26.44
C GLY A 150 25.69 -15.04 -25.70
N PRO A 151 25.72 -15.75 -24.56
CA PRO A 151 24.52 -16.15 -23.86
C PRO A 151 23.69 -14.92 -23.47
N MET A 152 22.55 -14.75 -24.14
CA MET A 152 21.48 -13.82 -23.77
C MET A 152 21.06 -14.12 -22.32
N ARG A 153 21.44 -13.25 -21.39
CA ARG A 153 20.73 -13.10 -20.12
C ARG A 153 19.76 -11.93 -20.29
N PRO A 154 18.45 -12.16 -20.36
CA PRO A 154 17.49 -11.07 -20.39
C PRO A 154 17.46 -10.38 -19.02
N VAL A 155 18.12 -9.23 -18.90
CA VAL A 155 17.93 -8.29 -17.79
C VAL A 155 16.89 -7.26 -18.25
N ASN A 156 15.69 -7.39 -17.73
CA ASN A 156 14.60 -6.43 -17.90
C ASN A 156 14.08 -6.06 -16.49
N LEU A 157 14.33 -4.82 -16.06
CA LEU A 157 14.05 -4.29 -14.71
C LEU A 157 12.63 -3.67 -14.60
N ARG A 158 11.62 -4.42 -15.06
CA ARG A 158 10.16 -4.20 -14.91
C ARG A 158 9.76 -3.36 -13.67
N HIS A 159 9.30 -2.11 -13.82
CA HIS A 159 8.36 -1.44 -12.89
C HIS A 159 8.32 -2.06 -11.47
N ALA A 160 9.35 -1.84 -10.64
CA ALA A 160 9.87 -2.87 -9.74
C ALA A 160 8.84 -3.61 -8.87
N LYS A 161 8.53 -4.84 -9.29
CA LYS A 161 7.91 -5.87 -8.44
C LYS A 161 8.62 -6.00 -7.08
N ALA A 162 9.95 -5.87 -7.06
CA ALA A 162 10.74 -5.93 -5.84
C ALA A 162 10.43 -4.75 -4.88
N ALA A 163 10.30 -3.52 -5.41
CA ALA A 163 9.91 -2.36 -4.62
C ALA A 163 8.47 -2.50 -4.09
N SER A 164 7.56 -3.02 -4.91
CA SER A 164 6.17 -3.31 -4.49
C SER A 164 6.10 -4.34 -3.36
N ALA A 165 6.86 -5.43 -3.46
CA ALA A 165 6.94 -6.45 -2.43
C ALA A 165 7.61 -5.93 -1.14
N SER A 166 8.69 -5.16 -1.28
CA SER A 166 9.37 -4.52 -0.14
C SER A 166 8.46 -3.51 0.57
N LEU A 167 7.75 -2.66 -0.19
CA LEU A 167 6.74 -1.76 0.36
C LEU A 167 5.69 -2.53 1.16
N ALA A 168 5.24 -3.69 0.66
CA ALA A 168 4.23 -4.47 1.34
C ALA A 168 4.69 -5.00 2.70
N GLU A 169 5.93 -5.49 2.78
CA GLU A 169 6.57 -5.90 4.03
C GLU A 169 6.69 -4.72 4.99
N VAL A 170 7.24 -3.61 4.51
CA VAL A 170 7.44 -2.37 5.28
C VAL A 170 6.13 -1.84 5.86
N VAL A 171 5.03 -1.89 5.09
CA VAL A 171 3.69 -1.49 5.55
C VAL A 171 3.19 -2.33 6.71
N LEU A 172 3.41 -3.64 6.65
CA LEU A 172 2.99 -4.57 7.70
C LEU A 172 3.86 -4.44 8.95
N GLU A 173 5.17 -4.38 8.79
CA GLU A 173 6.14 -4.28 9.90
C GLU A 173 5.98 -2.98 10.69
N ASN A 174 5.73 -1.87 10.00
CA ASN A 174 5.65 -0.55 10.62
C ASN A 174 4.21 -0.13 10.98
N ASN A 175 3.22 -1.00 10.71
CA ASN A 175 1.83 -0.74 11.03
C ASN A 175 1.37 0.63 10.50
N LEU A 176 1.57 0.89 9.20
CA LEU A 176 1.24 2.18 8.56
C LEU A 176 -0.25 2.38 8.32
N GLY A 177 -0.76 3.61 8.45
CA GLY A 177 -2.20 3.86 8.30
C GLY A 177 -2.64 4.04 6.85
N ILE A 178 -1.90 4.88 6.13
CA ILE A 178 -2.19 5.33 4.77
C ILE A 178 -0.87 5.34 3.99
N ILE A 179 -0.91 4.96 2.72
CA ILE A 179 0.26 4.96 1.85
C ILE A 179 -0.09 5.66 0.56
N LEU A 180 0.69 6.67 0.20
CA LEU A 180 0.60 7.42 -1.03
C LEU A 180 1.65 6.85 -1.98
N ILE A 181 1.21 6.28 -3.09
CA ILE A 181 2.08 5.59 -4.05
C ILE A 181 2.03 6.32 -5.38
N GLN A 182 3.19 6.55 -6.00
CA GLN A 182 3.26 6.94 -7.41
C GLN A 182 4.06 5.93 -8.22
N LYS A 183 3.75 5.85 -9.53
CA LYS A 183 4.28 4.84 -10.47
C LYS A 183 4.12 3.41 -9.94
N PRO A 184 2.91 2.97 -9.53
CA PRO A 184 2.74 1.65 -8.91
C PRO A 184 3.08 0.50 -9.88
N TYR A 185 3.52 -0.63 -9.33
CA TYR A 185 3.54 -1.88 -10.08
C TYR A 185 2.14 -2.47 -10.19
N ALA A 186 1.59 -2.51 -11.40
CA ALA A 186 0.37 -3.23 -11.72
C ALA A 186 0.60 -4.23 -12.86
N ARG A 187 -0.22 -5.28 -12.88
CA ARG A 187 -0.28 -6.27 -13.96
C ARG A 187 -1.49 -5.98 -14.85
N ASN A 188 -1.45 -6.53 -16.07
CA ASN A 188 -2.49 -6.43 -17.10
C ASN A 188 -2.58 -5.02 -17.71
N PHE A 189 -2.52 -4.97 -19.04
CA PHE A 189 -2.53 -3.72 -19.78
C PHE A 189 -3.93 -3.08 -19.82
N ASP A 190 -4.94 -3.85 -20.20
CA ASP A 190 -6.30 -3.33 -20.41
C ASP A 190 -7.10 -3.10 -19.11
N SER A 191 -6.73 -3.81 -18.04
CA SER A 191 -7.38 -3.72 -16.72
C SER A 191 -6.34 -3.84 -15.61
N PRO A 192 -5.58 -2.76 -15.35
CA PRO A 192 -4.48 -2.76 -14.39
C PRO A 192 -4.93 -3.28 -13.02
N THR A 193 -4.23 -4.31 -12.56
CA THR A 193 -4.43 -4.93 -11.26
C THR A 193 -3.17 -4.73 -10.44
N LEU A 194 -3.29 -3.96 -9.35
CA LEU A 194 -2.22 -3.81 -8.37
C LEU A 194 -1.78 -5.17 -7.82
N VAL A 195 -0.48 -5.32 -7.62
CA VAL A 195 0.13 -6.53 -7.06
C VAL A 195 0.69 -6.20 -5.69
N ASP A 196 0.81 -7.22 -4.84
CA ASP A 196 1.44 -7.11 -3.51
C ASP A 196 0.72 -6.10 -2.59
N ILE A 197 -0.61 -5.97 -2.73
CA ILE A 197 -1.42 -5.23 -1.76
C ILE A 197 -1.30 -5.93 -0.40
N PRO A 198 -0.85 -5.25 0.66
CA PRO A 198 -0.69 -5.88 1.96
C PRO A 198 -2.02 -6.38 2.53
N PRO A 199 -2.06 -7.56 3.16
CA PRO A 199 -3.27 -8.03 3.83
C PRO A 199 -3.79 -7.00 4.83
N GLY A 200 -5.11 -6.78 4.83
CA GLY A 200 -5.75 -5.79 5.70
C GLY A 200 -5.70 -4.36 5.16
N TYR A 201 -5.34 -4.15 3.88
CA TYR A 201 -5.41 -2.85 3.21
C TYR A 201 -6.33 -2.91 1.99
N VAL A 202 -6.91 -1.77 1.65
CA VAL A 202 -7.69 -1.54 0.43
C VAL A 202 -6.97 -0.51 -0.43
N ALA A 203 -6.96 -0.73 -1.74
CA ALA A 203 -6.38 0.18 -2.71
C ALA A 203 -7.43 1.06 -3.37
N PHE A 204 -7.07 2.32 -3.60
CA PHE A 204 -7.89 3.32 -4.27
C PHE A 204 -7.12 3.95 -5.42
N HIS A 205 -7.64 3.81 -6.64
CA HIS A 205 -6.99 4.33 -7.84
C HIS A 205 -7.91 4.39 -9.07
N SER A 206 -7.47 5.12 -10.09
CA SER A 206 -8.07 5.18 -11.43
C SER A 206 -7.08 4.73 -12.50
N LEU A 207 -6.17 3.81 -12.17
CA LEU A 207 -5.17 3.28 -13.09
C LEU A 207 -5.81 2.82 -14.42
N ASP A 208 -5.22 3.27 -15.52
CA ASP A 208 -5.57 2.90 -16.89
C ASP A 208 -4.36 2.21 -17.58
N ARG A 209 -4.40 2.10 -18.91
CA ARG A 209 -3.32 1.47 -19.68
C ARG A 209 -1.93 2.09 -19.43
N ASP A 210 -1.88 3.35 -19.00
CA ASP A 210 -0.66 4.08 -18.64
C ASP A 210 -0.37 3.99 -17.12
N HIS A 211 -0.77 2.91 -16.46
CA HIS A 211 -0.64 2.73 -15.00
C HIS A 211 0.78 2.91 -14.45
N ALA A 212 1.80 2.73 -15.28
CA ALA A 212 3.20 3.00 -14.93
C ALA A 212 3.44 4.47 -14.54
N TYR A 213 2.56 5.38 -14.97
CA TYR A 213 2.53 6.80 -14.64
C TYR A 213 1.33 7.16 -13.75
N GLY A 214 0.80 6.16 -13.04
CA GLY A 214 -0.36 6.33 -12.20
C GLY A 214 -0.03 6.70 -10.75
N ALA A 215 -1.08 6.95 -9.98
CA ALA A 215 -1.01 7.12 -8.53
C ALA A 215 -2.07 6.25 -7.83
N VAL A 216 -1.73 5.79 -6.64
CA VAL A 216 -2.53 4.88 -5.82
C VAL A 216 -2.49 5.34 -4.38
N ILE A 217 -3.58 5.13 -3.65
CA ILE A 217 -3.58 5.23 -2.18
C ILE A 217 -3.97 3.87 -1.61
N LEU A 218 -3.14 3.35 -0.69
CA LEU A 218 -3.53 2.23 0.17
C LEU A 218 -4.01 2.77 1.51
N VAL A 219 -5.12 2.25 2.01
CA VAL A 219 -5.65 2.59 3.34
C VAL A 219 -5.86 1.30 4.11
N ARG A 220 -5.44 1.26 5.38
CA ARG A 220 -5.76 0.13 6.25
C ARG A 220 -7.27 -0.07 6.29
N LEU A 221 -7.73 -1.30 6.10
CA LEU A 221 -9.15 -1.64 5.99
C LEU A 221 -9.96 -1.21 7.22
N SER A 222 -9.42 -1.41 8.43
CA SER A 222 -10.08 -0.96 9.65
C SER A 222 -10.26 0.57 9.70
N LEU A 223 -9.28 1.33 9.21
CA LEU A 223 -9.36 2.78 9.08
C LEU A 223 -10.34 3.19 7.98
N ALA A 224 -10.27 2.55 6.81
CA ALA A 224 -11.16 2.82 5.70
C ALA A 224 -12.64 2.60 6.08
N VAL A 225 -12.94 1.53 6.83
CA VAL A 225 -14.30 1.23 7.32
C VAL A 225 -14.73 2.25 8.37
N SER A 226 -13.94 2.42 9.43
CA SER A 226 -14.27 3.31 10.56
C SER A 226 -14.43 4.77 10.15
N CYS A 227 -13.65 5.21 9.16
CA CYS A 227 -13.71 6.57 8.62
C CYS A 227 -14.44 6.65 7.28
N ARG A 228 -15.26 5.66 6.90
CA ARG A 228 -16.08 5.68 5.67
C ARG A 228 -15.32 6.26 4.46
N ALA A 229 -14.24 5.58 4.08
CA ALA A 229 -13.39 6.01 3.00
C ALA A 229 -14.17 6.13 1.69
N VAL A 230 -14.01 7.26 0.99
CA VAL A 230 -14.63 7.51 -0.32
C VAL A 230 -13.55 7.89 -1.30
N PHE A 231 -13.51 7.21 -2.44
CA PHE A 231 -12.63 7.55 -3.55
C PHE A 231 -13.14 8.77 -4.31
N ARG A 232 -12.24 9.69 -4.70
CA ARG A 232 -12.58 11.01 -5.24
C ARG A 232 -11.84 11.38 -6.53
N SER A 233 -11.07 10.48 -7.11
CA SER A 233 -10.35 10.73 -8.36
C SER A 233 -10.95 9.93 -9.52
N SER A 234 -10.71 10.42 -10.73
CA SER A 234 -10.96 9.72 -11.99
C SER A 234 -9.74 9.75 -12.92
N LEU A 235 -8.61 10.29 -12.47
CA LEU A 235 -7.40 10.49 -13.27
C LEU A 235 -6.35 9.44 -12.94
N ASN A 236 -5.70 8.84 -13.94
CA ASN A 236 -4.66 7.83 -13.72
C ASN A 236 -3.52 8.33 -12.80
N HIS A 237 -3.02 9.54 -13.05
CA HIS A 237 -1.90 10.15 -12.34
C HIS A 237 -2.26 10.77 -10.97
N VAL A 238 -3.52 10.61 -10.51
CA VAL A 238 -3.98 11.13 -9.21
C VAL A 238 -4.87 10.09 -8.52
N ALA A 239 -4.57 9.75 -7.27
CA ALA A 239 -5.50 9.06 -6.40
C ALA A 239 -5.91 10.00 -5.27
N ALA A 240 -7.20 10.05 -4.94
CA ALA A 240 -7.68 10.87 -3.83
C ALA A 240 -8.72 10.12 -3.00
N VAL A 241 -8.52 10.08 -1.69
CA VAL A 241 -9.40 9.40 -0.74
C VAL A 241 -9.83 10.38 0.35
N GLY A 242 -11.14 10.48 0.58
CA GLY A 242 -11.72 11.19 1.71
C GLY A 242 -12.00 10.23 2.86
N LEU A 243 -11.43 10.49 4.04
CA LEU A 243 -11.73 9.81 5.29
C LEU A 243 -12.63 10.71 6.16
N HIS A 244 -13.86 10.26 6.38
CA HIS A 244 -14.94 10.95 7.09
C HIS A 244 -15.01 10.48 8.55
N SER A 245 -14.63 11.35 9.48
CA SER A 245 -14.71 11.09 10.92
C SER A 245 -15.32 12.30 11.64
N CYS A 246 -16.28 12.04 12.54
CA CYS A 246 -16.93 13.07 13.38
C CYS A 246 -17.38 14.34 12.63
N GLY A 247 -18.01 14.16 11.45
CA GLY A 247 -18.51 15.27 10.62
C GLY A 247 -17.44 16.04 9.84
N LYS A 248 -16.18 15.61 9.87
CA LYS A 248 -15.05 16.21 9.15
C LYS A 248 -14.46 15.23 8.15
N THR A 249 -13.86 15.76 7.10
CA THR A 249 -13.26 14.95 6.02
C THR A 249 -11.79 15.29 5.86
N PHE A 250 -10.91 14.32 6.15
CA PHE A 250 -9.51 14.39 5.78
C PHE A 250 -9.36 13.89 4.35
N ARG A 251 -8.71 14.68 3.49
CA ARG A 251 -8.44 14.32 2.10
C ARG A 251 -6.97 13.93 1.96
N PHE A 252 -6.73 12.73 1.47
CA PHE A 252 -5.40 12.28 1.09
C PHE A 252 -5.32 12.25 -0.43
N ILE A 253 -4.25 12.78 -0.99
CA ILE A 253 -4.02 12.85 -2.43
C ILE A 253 -2.63 12.31 -2.72
N SER A 254 -2.54 11.29 -3.58
CA SER A 254 -1.28 10.87 -4.20
C SER A 254 -1.29 11.37 -5.64
N MET A 255 -0.20 12.00 -6.07
CA MET A 255 -0.12 12.61 -7.40
C MET A 255 1.23 12.34 -8.04
N TYR A 256 1.24 12.10 -9.34
CA TYR A 256 2.45 11.99 -10.14
C TYR A 256 2.43 13.01 -11.27
N VAL A 257 3.54 13.74 -11.45
CA VAL A 257 3.72 14.62 -12.60
C VAL A 257 4.95 14.16 -13.38
N ARG A 258 4.76 13.77 -14.64
CA ARG A 258 5.85 13.30 -15.50
C ARG A 258 6.94 14.38 -15.67
N PRO A 259 8.23 14.02 -15.72
CA PRO A 259 9.31 14.95 -16.08
C PRO A 259 9.06 15.64 -17.43
N SER A 260 8.51 14.91 -18.40
CA SER A 260 8.15 15.40 -19.74
C SER A 260 6.86 16.21 -19.81
N CYS A 261 6.11 16.34 -18.70
CA CYS A 261 4.89 17.15 -18.68
C CYS A 261 5.24 18.64 -18.75
N HIS A 262 5.04 19.26 -19.92
CA HIS A 262 5.32 20.68 -20.13
C HIS A 262 4.28 21.60 -19.47
N ASP A 263 3.05 21.13 -19.29
CA ASP A 263 1.94 21.89 -18.70
C ASP A 263 1.60 21.42 -17.28
N SER A 264 2.65 21.19 -16.46
CA SER A 264 2.48 20.74 -15.07
C SER A 264 1.64 21.72 -14.25
N SER A 265 1.74 23.01 -14.55
CA SER A 265 1.03 24.09 -13.87
C SER A 265 -0.49 23.98 -14.03
N THR A 266 -0.99 23.62 -15.21
CA THR A 266 -2.42 23.37 -15.43
C THR A 266 -2.89 22.10 -14.70
N VAL A 267 -2.07 21.05 -14.68
CA VAL A 267 -2.37 19.82 -13.93
C VAL A 267 -2.55 20.14 -12.44
N PHE A 268 -1.59 20.82 -11.81
CA PHE A 268 -1.69 21.21 -10.40
C PHE A 268 -2.92 22.06 -10.13
N ARG A 269 -3.17 23.11 -10.92
CA ARG A 269 -4.34 23.99 -10.74
C ARG A 269 -5.66 23.21 -10.86
N SER A 270 -5.77 22.29 -11.82
CA SER A 270 -6.96 21.47 -12.01
C SER A 270 -7.22 20.55 -10.82
N VAL A 271 -6.19 19.84 -10.36
CA VAL A 271 -6.27 18.93 -9.21
C VAL A 271 -6.60 19.70 -7.93
N PHE A 272 -5.92 20.81 -7.66
CA PHE A 272 -6.12 21.57 -6.44
C PHE A 272 -7.50 22.22 -6.37
N ARG A 273 -7.99 22.76 -7.49
CA ARG A 273 -9.34 23.33 -7.58
C ARG A 273 -10.44 22.30 -7.34
N SER A 274 -10.25 21.06 -7.79
CA SER A 274 -11.28 20.02 -7.74
C SER A 274 -11.24 19.14 -6.49
N LEU A 275 -10.05 18.90 -5.92
CA LEU A 275 -9.86 17.89 -4.88
C LEU A 275 -9.51 18.45 -3.50
N LEU A 276 -9.07 19.70 -3.38
CA LEU A 276 -8.71 20.24 -2.06
C LEU A 276 -9.90 20.31 -1.11
N THR A 277 -9.60 20.11 0.17
CA THR A 277 -10.49 20.37 1.30
C THR A 277 -9.67 21.11 2.36
N PRO A 278 -10.30 21.73 3.38
CA PRO A 278 -9.55 22.39 4.46
C PRO A 278 -8.59 21.48 5.23
N LEU A 279 -8.78 20.16 5.15
CA LEU A 279 -7.93 19.14 5.80
C LEU A 279 -7.37 18.22 4.72
N ALA A 280 -6.47 18.71 3.88
CA ALA A 280 -5.87 17.95 2.80
C ALA A 280 -4.38 17.72 3.02
N VAL A 281 -3.95 16.49 2.72
CA VAL A 281 -2.55 16.03 2.71
C VAL A 281 -2.27 15.50 1.31
N ILE A 282 -1.17 15.96 0.70
CA ILE A 282 -0.80 15.58 -0.67
C ILE A 282 0.63 15.05 -0.65
N GLY A 283 0.84 13.86 -1.21
CA GLY A 283 2.16 13.36 -1.60
C GLY A 283 2.29 13.45 -3.11
N VAL A 284 3.36 14.09 -3.59
CA VAL A 284 3.57 14.28 -5.03
C VAL A 284 5.02 14.03 -5.43
N ASP A 285 5.23 13.17 -6.43
CA ASP A 285 6.45 13.18 -7.25
C ASP A 285 6.25 14.25 -8.32
N SER A 286 6.77 15.43 -8.04
CA SER A 286 6.50 16.65 -8.81
C SER A 286 7.34 16.76 -10.08
N ASN A 287 8.49 16.07 -10.10
CA ASN A 287 9.57 16.31 -11.06
C ASN A 287 9.90 17.80 -11.24
N ALA A 288 9.74 18.60 -10.17
CA ALA A 288 10.04 20.01 -10.10
C ALA A 288 11.09 20.26 -9.02
N LYS A 289 12.08 21.12 -9.32
CA LYS A 289 13.13 21.46 -8.38
C LYS A 289 12.85 22.82 -7.75
N SER A 290 12.86 22.88 -6.42
CA SER A 290 12.89 24.14 -5.66
C SER A 290 13.67 24.00 -4.37
N SER A 291 14.42 25.05 -4.02
CA SER A 291 15.03 25.20 -2.71
C SER A 291 14.00 25.15 -1.56
N LEU A 292 12.73 25.51 -1.81
CA LEU A 292 11.65 25.46 -0.82
C LEU A 292 11.42 24.05 -0.25
N TRP A 293 11.67 23.01 -1.04
CA TRP A 293 11.61 21.61 -0.61
C TRP A 293 12.98 20.91 -0.67
N ASN A 294 14.06 21.68 -0.50
CA ASN A 294 15.46 21.23 -0.38
C ASN A 294 16.18 20.82 -1.67
N SER A 295 15.65 21.09 -2.86
CA SER A 295 16.44 20.95 -4.08
C SER A 295 17.61 21.95 -4.10
N VAL A 296 18.71 21.57 -4.75
CA VAL A 296 19.92 22.41 -4.88
C VAL A 296 19.65 23.65 -5.75
N THR A 297 18.75 23.53 -6.71
CA THR A 297 18.36 24.60 -7.63
C THR A 297 16.84 24.75 -7.66
N THR A 298 16.37 25.92 -8.08
CA THR A 298 14.96 26.11 -8.46
C THR A 298 14.85 26.17 -9.98
N ASP A 299 14.06 25.27 -10.57
CA ASP A 299 13.79 25.27 -12.01
C ASP A 299 12.46 25.97 -12.34
N ARG A 300 12.10 26.04 -13.63
CA ARG A 300 10.85 26.69 -14.05
C ARG A 300 9.62 26.03 -13.46
N LYS A 301 9.57 24.70 -13.40
CA LYS A 301 8.43 23.98 -12.81
C LYS A 301 8.32 24.23 -11.31
N GLY A 302 9.46 24.34 -10.63
CA GLY A 302 9.54 24.71 -9.22
C GLY A 302 8.97 26.10 -8.96
N MET A 303 9.42 27.11 -9.70
CA MET A 303 8.91 28.49 -9.58
C MET A 303 7.39 28.54 -9.80
N ASP A 304 6.90 27.91 -10.88
CA ASP A 304 5.47 27.88 -11.17
C ASP A 304 4.68 27.16 -10.06
N LEU A 305 5.22 26.06 -9.53
CA LEU A 305 4.58 25.32 -8.45
C LEU A 305 4.56 26.14 -7.16
N GLU A 306 5.64 26.82 -6.78
CA GLU A 306 5.68 27.72 -5.62
C GLU A 306 4.57 28.77 -5.68
N GLU A 307 4.37 29.43 -6.82
CA GLU A 307 3.29 30.40 -7.02
C GLU A 307 1.91 29.74 -6.84
N ILE A 308 1.72 28.54 -7.41
CA ILE A 308 0.47 27.78 -7.25
C ILE A 308 0.23 27.42 -5.78
N LEU A 309 1.25 26.98 -5.04
CA LEU A 309 1.12 26.63 -3.63
C LEU A 309 0.65 27.84 -2.80
N LEU A 310 1.19 29.03 -3.08
CA LEU A 310 0.76 30.27 -2.43
C LEU A 310 -0.71 30.59 -2.73
N VAL A 311 -1.14 30.47 -3.99
CA VAL A 311 -2.54 30.72 -4.39
C VAL A 311 -3.53 29.78 -3.69
N TYR A 312 -3.17 28.50 -3.55
CA TYR A 312 -4.02 27.49 -2.91
C TYR A 312 -3.80 27.34 -1.40
N LYS A 313 -2.94 28.17 -0.78
CA LYS A 313 -2.60 28.12 0.66
C LYS A 313 -2.14 26.72 1.10
N LEU A 314 -1.22 26.16 0.32
CA LEU A 314 -0.59 24.87 0.61
C LEU A 314 0.79 25.10 1.20
N ASN A 315 1.04 24.43 2.32
CA ASN A 315 2.30 24.44 3.02
C ASN A 315 3.15 23.26 2.58
N VAL A 316 4.44 23.50 2.36
CA VAL A 316 5.43 22.44 2.17
C VAL A 316 5.75 21.82 3.52
N LEU A 317 5.45 20.53 3.68
CA LEU A 317 5.64 19.78 4.92
C LEU A 317 6.97 19.01 4.95
N ASN A 318 7.74 19.04 3.86
CA ASN A 318 9.09 18.48 3.85
C ASN A 318 9.92 19.11 4.97
N ARG A 319 10.63 18.28 5.73
CA ARG A 319 11.54 18.76 6.76
C ARG A 319 12.72 19.49 6.11
N ASN A 320 13.23 20.53 6.76
CA ASN A 320 14.44 21.19 6.30
C ASN A 320 15.60 20.19 6.25
N ARG A 321 16.41 20.24 5.19
CA ARG A 321 17.55 19.34 4.99
C ARG A 321 18.50 19.27 6.18
N ASN A 322 18.75 20.40 6.84
CA ASN A 322 19.67 20.49 7.97
C ASN A 322 19.10 19.89 9.26
N GLU A 323 17.80 19.59 9.27
CA GLU A 323 17.07 19.01 10.40
C GLU A 323 16.75 17.52 10.18
N LEU A 324 17.31 16.90 9.14
CA LEU A 324 17.16 15.47 8.87
C LEU A 324 18.21 14.66 9.63
N ASP A 325 17.75 13.68 10.41
CA ASP A 325 18.63 12.73 11.11
C ASP A 325 19.34 11.79 10.13
N PHE A 326 18.72 11.53 8.97
CA PHE A 326 19.22 10.66 7.92
C PHE A 326 18.82 11.17 6.54
N LEU A 327 19.77 11.18 5.61
CA LEU A 327 19.56 11.52 4.21
C LEU A 327 20.18 10.42 3.34
N PRO A 328 19.36 9.64 2.60
CA PRO A 328 19.88 8.64 1.67
C PRO A 328 20.81 9.28 0.64
N SER A 329 21.92 8.59 0.34
CA SER A 329 22.87 9.05 -0.68
C SER A 329 22.20 9.19 -2.05
N GLY A 330 22.48 10.29 -2.76
CA GLY A 330 21.91 10.54 -4.08
C GLY A 330 20.46 11.02 -4.09
N THR A 331 19.86 11.32 -2.92
CA THR A 331 18.49 11.84 -2.84
C THR A 331 18.31 13.09 -3.68
N SER A 332 17.40 13.02 -4.65
CA SER A 332 16.88 14.16 -5.38
C SER A 332 15.57 14.60 -4.74
N PHE A 333 15.49 15.84 -4.26
CA PHE A 333 14.29 16.37 -3.61
C PHE A 333 13.23 16.79 -4.62
N LEU A 334 12.63 15.81 -5.29
CA LEU A 334 11.52 15.99 -6.25
C LEU A 334 10.17 15.60 -5.64
N ASP A 335 10.23 14.82 -4.56
CA ASP A 335 9.09 14.35 -3.80
C ASP A 335 8.69 15.37 -2.73
N ILE A 336 7.45 15.84 -2.82
CA ILE A 336 6.93 16.90 -1.97
C ILE A 336 5.74 16.36 -1.18
N THR A 337 5.72 16.65 0.11
CA THR A 337 4.57 16.48 0.98
C THR A 337 3.95 17.85 1.23
N LEU A 338 2.68 18.02 0.92
CA LEU A 338 1.95 19.27 1.09
C LEU A 338 0.78 19.10 2.06
N GLY A 339 0.44 20.17 2.76
CA GLY A 339 -0.73 20.23 3.64
C GLY A 339 -1.44 21.56 3.55
N THR A 340 -2.74 21.57 3.79
CA THR A 340 -3.48 22.82 4.05
C THR A 340 -3.15 23.36 5.44
N ASP A 341 -3.48 24.62 5.71
CA ASP A 341 -3.12 25.33 6.96
C ASP A 341 -3.49 24.60 8.27
N ASP A 342 -4.56 23.80 8.26
CA ASP A 342 -5.01 23.03 9.43
C ASP A 342 -4.23 21.70 9.62
N ILE A 343 -3.30 21.37 8.73
CA ILE A 343 -2.47 20.15 8.78
C ILE A 343 -1.07 20.50 9.27
N VAL A 344 -0.62 19.78 10.29
CA VAL A 344 0.76 19.82 10.77
C VAL A 344 1.38 18.43 10.74
N THR A 345 2.68 18.40 10.51
CA THR A 345 3.45 17.16 10.43
C THR A 345 4.51 17.17 11.53
N PRO A 346 4.24 16.61 12.72
CA PRO A 346 5.19 16.62 13.84
C PRO A 346 6.45 15.81 13.54
N ARG A 347 6.37 14.86 12.60
CA ARG A 347 7.49 14.03 12.16
C ARG A 347 7.45 13.86 10.66
N TRP A 348 8.57 14.16 10.01
CA TRP A 348 8.82 13.92 8.59
C TRP A 348 10.29 13.51 8.43
N PHE A 349 10.55 12.34 7.87
CA PHE A 349 11.91 11.80 7.77
C PHE A 349 12.04 10.73 6.69
N PHE A 350 13.28 10.44 6.31
CA PHE A 350 13.62 9.25 5.53
C PHE A 350 13.95 8.10 6.49
N PRO A 351 13.29 6.93 6.42
CA PRO A 351 13.71 5.77 7.17
C PRO A 351 15.03 5.23 6.61
N THR A 352 15.78 4.49 7.41
CA THR A 352 17.00 3.78 6.97
C THR A 352 16.71 2.52 6.16
N ILE A 353 15.43 2.24 5.90
CA ILE A 353 14.96 1.08 5.14
C ILE A 353 15.06 1.39 3.64
N PRO A 354 15.77 0.55 2.85
CA PRO A 354 15.86 0.75 1.41
C PRO A 354 14.51 0.47 0.74
N SER A 355 14.12 1.31 -0.21
CA SER A 355 12.88 1.14 -0.98
C SER A 355 13.00 0.15 -2.14
N LEU A 356 14.23 -0.21 -2.51
CA LEU A 356 14.55 -0.92 -3.77
C LEU A 356 14.08 -0.18 -5.03
N SER A 357 13.86 1.14 -4.92
CA SER A 357 13.67 2.11 -6.00
C SER A 357 14.81 3.14 -5.96
N ASP A 358 14.97 3.87 -7.05
CA ASP A 358 15.73 5.11 -7.16
C ASP A 358 15.24 6.24 -6.24
N HIS A 359 14.03 6.12 -5.67
CA HIS A 359 13.48 7.06 -4.69
C HIS A 359 13.37 6.42 -3.31
N PRO A 360 13.79 7.10 -2.23
CA PRO A 360 13.62 6.60 -0.88
C PRO A 360 12.15 6.68 -0.40
N PHE A 361 11.80 5.88 0.61
CA PHE A 361 10.53 6.09 1.30
C PHE A 361 10.56 7.41 2.08
N ILE A 362 9.42 8.08 2.17
CA ILE A 362 9.24 9.25 3.05
C ILE A 362 8.20 8.88 4.09
N TYR A 363 8.56 9.00 5.36
CA TYR A 363 7.68 8.74 6.49
C TYR A 363 7.25 10.04 7.12
N PHE A 364 5.96 10.17 7.38
CA PHE A 364 5.47 11.30 8.12
C PHE A 364 4.22 10.98 8.94
N GLU A 365 4.03 11.73 10.01
CA GLU A 365 2.84 11.69 10.83
C GLU A 365 2.01 12.94 10.56
N ILE A 366 0.68 12.83 10.62
CA ILE A 366 -0.19 14.00 10.47
C ILE A 366 -0.98 14.26 11.75
N MET A 367 -1.12 15.53 12.07
CA MET A 367 -1.99 16.02 13.13
C MET A 367 -2.77 17.22 12.62
N ARG A 368 -3.87 17.53 13.31
CA ARG A 368 -4.59 18.77 13.09
C ARG A 368 -3.94 19.88 13.89
N SER A 369 -3.74 21.05 13.29
CA SER A 369 -3.41 22.26 14.04
C SER A 369 -4.51 22.54 15.08
N THR A 370 -4.11 22.71 16.33
CA THR A 370 -4.99 23.12 17.44
C THR A 370 -5.11 24.64 17.55
N GLN A 371 -4.37 25.40 16.73
CA GLN A 371 -4.47 26.86 16.75
C GLN A 371 -5.70 27.32 15.95
N PRO A 372 -6.59 28.14 16.55
CA PRO A 372 -7.47 28.99 15.76
C PRO A 372 -6.57 29.92 14.93
N CYS A 373 -6.84 30.03 13.63
CA CYS A 373 -6.16 30.96 12.73
C CYS A 373 -6.21 32.38 13.32
N SER A 374 -5.12 32.79 13.95
CA SER A 374 -4.80 34.20 14.15
C SER A 374 -3.76 34.50 13.08
N ALA A 375 -4.17 35.27 12.08
CA ALA A 375 -3.27 35.74 11.06
C ALA A 375 -2.02 36.33 11.72
N PRO A 376 -0.80 36.04 11.25
CA PRO A 376 0.35 36.82 11.66
C PRO A 376 0.14 38.23 11.14
N LEU A 377 -0.30 39.13 12.04
CA LEU A 377 -0.18 40.56 11.82
C LEU A 377 1.29 40.81 11.53
N LEU A 378 1.60 41.30 10.33
CA LEU A 378 2.92 41.79 9.96
C LEU A 378 3.46 42.64 11.11
N LYS A 379 4.49 42.15 11.80
CA LYS A 379 5.26 43.01 12.70
C LYS A 379 5.88 44.08 11.81
N ALA A 380 5.39 45.31 11.96
CA ALA A 380 5.98 46.48 11.34
C ALA A 380 7.49 46.51 11.63
N PRO A 381 8.32 47.02 10.70
CA PRO A 381 9.75 47.13 10.93
C PRO A 381 9.98 48.00 12.16
N SER A 382 10.80 47.52 13.09
CA SER A 382 11.29 48.32 14.21
C SER A 382 11.98 49.58 13.68
N PRO A 383 11.73 50.75 14.28
CA PRO A 383 12.36 51.99 13.83
C PRO A 383 13.87 51.89 13.98
N LYS A 384 14.60 52.13 12.88
CA LYS A 384 16.06 52.24 12.87
C LYS A 384 16.46 53.42 13.75
N LEU A 385 17.20 53.18 14.83
CA LEU A 385 17.92 54.25 15.51
C LEU A 385 19.02 54.78 14.57
N PRO A 386 19.20 56.11 14.47
CA PRO A 386 20.27 56.69 13.68
C PRO A 386 21.62 56.42 14.35
N HIS A 387 22.56 55.87 13.58
CA HIS A 387 23.97 55.81 13.96
C HIS A 387 24.50 57.24 14.10
N LEU A 388 24.84 57.63 15.33
CA LEU A 388 25.74 58.74 15.60
C LEU A 388 27.17 58.21 15.56
N THR A 389 27.93 58.70 14.59
CA THR A 389 29.38 58.57 14.50
C THR A 389 30.07 59.29 15.67
N LYS A 390 31.03 58.62 16.30
CA LYS A 390 32.32 59.18 16.71
C LYS A 390 33.39 58.11 16.59
#